data_AF-A0A916XC06-F1
#
_entry.id   AF-A0A916XC06-F1
#
_cell.length_a   1.000
_cell.length_b   1.000
_cell.length_c   1.000
_cell.angle_alpha   90.00
_cell.angle_beta   90.00
_cell.angle_gamma   90.00
#
_symmetry.space_group_name_H-M   'P 1'
#
loop_
_entity.id
_entity.type
_entity.pdbx_description
1 polymer ?
#
loop_
_entity_poly.entity_id
_entity_poly.type
_entity_poly.pdbx_seq_one_letter_code
_entity_poly.pdbx_strand_id
1 'polypeptide(L)'
;MKTHAYTATVRWGRDGAVFTDGRFSRSHTWRFDGGIELAASASPHVVRLPFSREDAVDPEEAFVAALASCHMLTFLYLAAKAGVLVDDYEDDAVGIMEPNERGRLWVSRVTLRPRITFAGERRPTPAELEALHHQAHDECFIANSVKTEVVVAQEPSRPDGASVRGAHHP
;
A
#
# COMPACT_ATOMS: atom_id res chain seq x y z
N MET A 1 -18.45 -10.15 19.48
CA MET A 1 -17.81 -9.67 18.25
C MET A 1 -18.78 -9.90 17.11
N LYS A 2 -19.07 -8.89 16.27
CA LYS A 2 -19.93 -9.08 15.09
C LYS A 2 -19.05 -9.39 13.89
N THR A 3 -19.49 -10.32 13.05
CA THR A 3 -18.84 -10.57 11.76
C THR A 3 -19.18 -9.43 10.82
N HIS A 4 -18.15 -8.87 10.19
CA HIS A 4 -18.28 -7.86 9.15
C HIS A 4 -17.82 -8.46 7.82
N ALA A 5 -18.46 -8.07 6.73
CA ALA A 5 -18.09 -8.50 5.38
C ALA A 5 -17.73 -7.26 4.55
N TYR A 6 -16.65 -7.37 3.79
CA TYR A 6 -16.16 -6.34 2.87
C TYR A 6 -16.20 -6.90 1.45
N THR A 7 -16.77 -6.17 0.50
CA THR A 7 -17.02 -6.69 -0.86
C THR A 7 -16.42 -5.81 -1.94
N ALA A 8 -15.91 -6.45 -2.99
CA ALA A 8 -15.52 -5.80 -4.24
C ALA A 8 -16.10 -6.57 -5.42
N THR A 9 -16.56 -5.85 -6.44
CA THR A 9 -16.92 -6.42 -7.75
C THR A 9 -15.78 -6.15 -8.73
N VAL A 10 -15.19 -7.21 -9.29
CA VAL A 10 -14.15 -7.11 -10.32
C VAL A 10 -14.78 -7.51 -11.66
N ARG A 11 -14.74 -6.61 -12.66
CA ARG A 11 -15.39 -6.83 -13.95
C ARG A 11 -14.44 -6.59 -15.12
N TRP A 12 -14.18 -7.65 -15.87
CA TRP A 12 -13.47 -7.60 -17.16
C TRP A 12 -14.44 -7.93 -18.31
N GLY A 13 -14.26 -7.29 -19.46
CA GLY A 13 -15.01 -7.52 -20.68
C GLY A 13 -14.08 -7.85 -21.86
N ARG A 14 -14.52 -8.74 -22.77
CA ARG A 14 -13.71 -9.17 -23.92
C ARG A 14 -13.57 -8.10 -24.99
N ASP A 15 -14.54 -7.20 -25.10
CA ASP A 15 -14.57 -6.07 -26.04
C ASP A 15 -14.19 -6.45 -27.48
N GLY A 16 -14.71 -7.59 -27.94
CA GLY A 16 -14.49 -8.08 -29.31
C GLY A 16 -13.14 -8.76 -29.57
N ALA A 17 -12.20 -8.77 -28.61
CA ALA A 17 -10.88 -9.38 -28.78
C ALA A 17 -10.96 -10.89 -29.08
N VAL A 18 -10.03 -11.40 -29.89
CA VAL A 18 -9.95 -12.83 -30.24
C VAL A 18 -9.68 -13.73 -29.03
N PHE A 19 -9.25 -13.17 -27.89
CA PHE A 19 -9.02 -13.78 -26.57
C PHE A 19 -8.00 -14.93 -26.55
N THR A 20 -8.21 -15.97 -27.34
CA THR A 20 -7.36 -17.18 -27.40
C THR A 20 -6.00 -16.93 -28.06
N ASP A 21 -5.80 -15.76 -28.68
CA ASP A 21 -4.50 -15.32 -29.18
C ASP A 21 -3.60 -14.72 -28.07
N GLY A 22 -4.13 -14.57 -26.85
CA GLY A 22 -3.44 -14.03 -25.69
C GLY A 22 -3.25 -12.52 -25.70
N ARG A 23 -3.75 -11.80 -26.72
CA ARG A 23 -3.52 -10.37 -26.98
C ARG A 23 -4.69 -9.47 -26.53
N PHE A 24 -5.58 -9.98 -25.70
CA PHE A 24 -6.68 -9.19 -25.14
C PHE A 24 -6.17 -8.15 -24.14
N SER A 25 -6.91 -7.06 -23.97
CA SER A 25 -6.60 -6.05 -22.95
C SER A 25 -6.84 -6.59 -21.54
N ARG A 26 -5.95 -6.30 -20.59
CA ARG A 26 -6.13 -6.59 -19.16
C ARG A 26 -6.87 -5.48 -18.42
N SER A 27 -7.32 -4.45 -19.14
CA SER A 27 -8.14 -3.37 -18.57
C SER A 27 -9.45 -3.91 -18.02
N HIS A 28 -9.78 -3.52 -16.79
CA HIS A 28 -11.00 -3.92 -16.12
C HIS A 28 -11.35 -2.90 -15.03
N THR A 29 -12.45 -3.11 -14.32
CA THR A 29 -12.86 -2.21 -13.22
C THR A 29 -13.03 -2.95 -11.90
N TRP A 30 -12.73 -2.25 -10.81
CA TRP A 30 -13.04 -2.65 -9.43
C TRP A 30 -14.10 -1.71 -8.88
N ARG A 31 -15.20 -2.25 -8.36
CA ARG A 31 -16.26 -1.46 -7.73
C ARG A 31 -16.50 -1.88 -6.29
N PHE A 32 -16.60 -0.91 -5.41
CA PHE A 32 -16.80 -1.11 -3.98
C PHE A 32 -18.22 -0.74 -3.56
N ASP A 33 -18.61 -1.17 -2.35
CA ASP A 33 -19.97 -1.00 -1.79
C ASP A 33 -20.40 0.46 -1.62
N GLY A 34 -19.46 1.38 -1.37
CA GLY A 34 -19.69 2.82 -1.33
C GLY A 34 -19.89 3.49 -2.70
N GLY A 35 -19.87 2.74 -3.80
CA GLY A 35 -20.08 3.26 -5.15
C GLY A 35 -18.84 3.76 -5.87
N ILE A 36 -17.66 3.71 -5.24
CA ILE A 36 -16.38 4.01 -5.89
C ILE A 36 -16.05 2.93 -6.93
N GLU A 37 -15.62 3.37 -8.11
CA GLU A 37 -15.12 2.52 -9.18
C GLU A 37 -13.71 2.95 -9.59
N LEU A 38 -12.78 1.99 -9.65
CA LEU A 38 -11.39 2.20 -10.05
C LEU A 38 -11.11 1.50 -11.37
N ALA A 39 -10.36 2.17 -12.25
CA ALA A 39 -9.76 1.53 -13.41
C ALA A 39 -8.61 0.64 -12.94
N ALA A 40 -8.60 -0.62 -13.37
CA ALA A 40 -7.60 -1.61 -12.99
C ALA A 40 -7.00 -2.32 -14.21
N SER A 41 -5.79 -2.84 -14.05
CA SER A 41 -5.07 -3.60 -15.07
C SER A 41 -4.19 -4.67 -14.43
N ALA A 42 -3.57 -5.52 -15.24
CA ALA A 42 -2.37 -6.25 -14.81
C ALA A 42 -1.17 -5.28 -14.80
N SER A 43 -0.20 -5.54 -13.92
CA SER A 43 1.06 -4.81 -13.88
C SER A 43 1.84 -4.90 -15.20
N PRO A 44 2.44 -3.81 -15.70
CA PRO A 44 3.35 -3.82 -16.85
C PRO A 44 4.53 -4.79 -16.68
N HIS A 45 4.95 -5.07 -15.45
CA HIS A 45 6.02 -6.02 -15.13
C HIS A 45 5.63 -7.48 -15.40
N VAL A 46 4.33 -7.80 -15.39
CA VAL A 46 3.79 -9.15 -15.61
C VAL A 46 3.23 -9.29 -17.03
N VAL A 47 2.50 -8.27 -17.50
CA VAL A 47 1.92 -8.21 -18.84
C VAL A 47 2.40 -6.95 -19.53
N ARG A 48 3.12 -7.09 -20.63
CA ARG A 48 3.66 -5.94 -21.38
C ARG A 48 2.56 -5.05 -21.99
N LEU A 49 2.90 -3.79 -22.21
CA LEU A 49 2.13 -2.89 -23.08
C LEU A 49 2.06 -3.43 -24.53
N PRO A 50 0.96 -3.18 -25.27
CA PRO A 50 -0.22 -2.39 -24.87
C PRO A 50 -1.33 -3.25 -24.23
N PHE A 51 -1.02 -4.46 -23.75
CA PHE A 51 -2.03 -5.36 -23.18
C PHE A 51 -2.34 -5.07 -21.71
N SER A 52 -1.47 -4.33 -21.02
CA SER A 52 -1.69 -3.69 -19.73
C SER A 52 -1.89 -2.18 -19.87
N ARG A 53 -2.16 -1.51 -18.76
CA ARG A 53 -2.28 -0.05 -18.63
C ARG A 53 -1.46 0.42 -17.44
N GLU A 54 -0.68 1.48 -17.63
CA GLU A 54 0.10 2.14 -16.58
C GLU A 54 -0.73 3.16 -15.78
N ASP A 55 -1.85 3.62 -16.33
CA ASP A 55 -2.75 4.59 -15.70
C ASP A 55 -3.90 3.95 -14.91
N ALA A 56 -3.74 2.68 -14.52
CA ALA A 56 -4.75 1.89 -13.84
C ALA A 56 -4.10 1.08 -12.72
N VAL A 57 -4.81 0.91 -11.60
CA VAL A 57 -4.28 0.17 -10.45
C VAL A 57 -4.02 -1.29 -10.82
N ASP A 58 -2.87 -1.82 -10.44
CA ASP A 58 -2.62 -3.26 -10.50
C ASP A 58 -2.79 -3.94 -9.13
N PRO A 59 -3.02 -5.27 -9.10
CA PRO A 59 -3.22 -6.00 -7.84
C PRO A 59 -2.03 -5.92 -6.88
N GLU A 60 -0.81 -5.86 -7.41
CA GLU A 60 0.41 -5.80 -6.62
C GLU A 60 0.54 -4.45 -5.91
N GLU A 61 0.33 -3.35 -6.63
CA GLU A 61 0.29 -1.98 -6.07
C GLU A 61 -0.84 -1.83 -5.05
N ALA A 62 -2.05 -2.32 -5.36
CA ALA A 62 -3.19 -2.28 -4.45
C ALA A 62 -2.93 -3.07 -3.15
N PHE A 63 -2.22 -4.20 -3.25
CA PHE A 63 -1.83 -5.01 -2.09
C PHE A 63 -0.86 -4.25 -1.17
N VAL A 64 0.16 -3.59 -1.74
CA VAL A 64 1.11 -2.75 -0.99
C VAL A 64 0.37 -1.58 -0.33
N ALA A 65 -0.50 -0.89 -1.08
CA ALA A 65 -1.28 0.23 -0.57
C ALA A 65 -2.21 -0.19 0.58
N ALA A 66 -2.86 -1.35 0.49
CA ALA A 66 -3.73 -1.85 1.55
C ALA A 66 -2.96 -2.16 2.85
N LEU A 67 -1.75 -2.72 2.74
CA LEU A 67 -0.88 -2.99 3.89
C LEU A 67 -0.42 -1.69 4.56
N ALA A 68 0.09 -0.74 3.77
CA ALA A 68 0.54 0.56 4.25
C ALA A 68 -0.60 1.33 4.92
N SER A 69 -1.76 1.40 4.26
CA SER A 69 -2.94 2.09 4.78
C SER A 69 -3.45 1.47 6.08
N CYS A 70 -3.48 0.13 6.18
CA CYS A 70 -3.92 -0.52 7.42
C CYS A 70 -2.94 -0.26 8.58
N HIS A 71 -1.62 -0.29 8.33
CA HIS A 71 -0.64 0.07 9.34
C HIS A 71 -0.80 1.53 9.79
N MET A 72 -0.88 2.46 8.84
CA MET A 72 -1.10 3.89 9.08
C MET A 72 -2.31 4.14 9.97
N LEU A 73 -3.48 3.55 9.65
CA LEU A 73 -4.70 3.76 10.42
C LEU A 73 -4.55 3.28 11.87
N THR A 74 -3.91 2.13 12.08
CA THR A 74 -3.62 1.63 13.43
C THR A 74 -2.63 2.54 14.15
N PHE A 75 -1.57 2.98 13.49
CA PHE A 75 -0.59 3.91 14.06
C PHE A 75 -1.24 5.22 14.50
N LEU A 76 -2.05 5.85 13.64
CA LEU A 76 -2.75 7.11 13.94
C LEU A 76 -3.68 6.95 15.14
N TYR A 77 -4.40 5.83 15.24
CA TYR A 77 -5.23 5.51 16.40
C TYR A 77 -4.40 5.40 17.70
N LEU A 78 -3.28 4.68 17.67
CA LEU A 78 -2.40 4.51 18.82
C LEU A 78 -1.72 5.82 19.24
N ALA A 79 -1.23 6.61 18.27
CA ALA A 79 -0.65 7.93 18.51
C ALA A 79 -1.65 8.87 19.19
N ALA A 80 -2.88 8.93 18.70
CA ALA A 80 -3.96 9.71 19.31
C ALA A 80 -4.23 9.26 20.76
N LYS A 81 -4.28 7.95 21.03
CA LYS A 81 -4.46 7.41 22.38
C LYS A 81 -3.29 7.75 23.32
N ALA A 82 -2.07 7.82 22.78
CA ALA A 82 -0.87 8.22 23.52
C ALA A 82 -0.76 9.75 23.70
N GLY A 83 -1.68 10.54 23.14
CA GLY A 83 -1.63 12.01 23.15
C GLY A 83 -0.54 12.59 22.25
N VAL A 84 -0.01 11.80 21.30
CA VAL A 84 0.94 12.25 20.29
C VAL A 84 0.16 12.83 19.12
N LEU A 85 0.33 14.12 18.86
CA LEU A 85 -0.36 14.81 17.79
C LEU A 85 0.41 14.66 16.47
N VAL A 86 -0.19 13.94 15.53
CA VAL A 86 0.29 13.80 14.15
C VAL A 86 -0.39 14.85 13.29
N ASP A 87 0.38 15.57 12.48
CA ASP A 87 -0.10 16.58 11.54
C ASP A 87 -0.19 16.02 10.11
N ASP A 88 0.82 15.23 9.73
CA ASP A 88 0.93 14.61 8.40
C ASP A 88 1.57 13.23 8.49
N TYR A 89 1.14 12.31 7.62
CA TYR A 89 1.66 10.97 7.48
C TYR A 89 1.68 10.61 5.99
N GLU A 90 2.86 10.27 5.48
CA GLU A 90 3.06 9.79 4.13
C GLU A 90 3.88 8.50 4.17
N ASP A 91 3.57 7.51 3.33
CA ASP A 91 4.31 6.25 3.28
C ASP A 91 4.65 5.87 1.84
N ASP A 92 5.94 5.91 1.51
CA ASP A 92 6.48 5.39 0.25
C ASP A 92 6.75 3.88 0.35
N ALA A 93 5.68 3.12 0.54
CA ALA A 93 5.76 1.68 0.72
C ALA A 93 6.21 0.97 -0.57
N VAL A 94 7.05 -0.07 -0.43
CA VAL A 94 7.60 -0.82 -1.55
C VAL A 94 7.32 -2.32 -1.38
N GLY A 95 6.64 -2.92 -2.36
CA GLY A 95 6.48 -4.37 -2.47
C GLY A 95 7.54 -5.00 -3.37
N ILE A 96 8.05 -6.16 -2.98
CA ILE A 96 9.00 -6.97 -3.74
C ILE A 96 8.37 -8.30 -4.09
N MET A 97 8.40 -8.65 -5.38
CA MET A 97 7.97 -9.95 -5.88
C MET A 97 9.15 -10.83 -6.26
N GLU A 98 9.19 -12.03 -5.69
CA GLU A 98 10.28 -12.99 -5.93
C GLU A 98 9.72 -14.42 -5.99
N PRO A 99 10.45 -15.38 -6.60
CA PRO A 99 10.07 -16.79 -6.53
C PRO A 99 10.22 -17.33 -5.11
N ASN A 100 9.23 -18.08 -4.61
CA ASN A 100 9.42 -18.90 -3.41
C ASN A 100 10.19 -20.20 -3.71
N GLU A 101 10.41 -21.02 -2.69
CA GLU A 101 11.07 -22.34 -2.78
C GLU A 101 10.42 -23.30 -3.79
N ARG A 102 9.16 -23.06 -4.17
CA ARG A 102 8.41 -23.83 -5.18
C ARG A 102 8.47 -23.21 -6.58
N GLY A 103 9.30 -22.19 -6.79
CA GLY A 103 9.44 -21.45 -8.04
C GLY A 103 8.24 -20.56 -8.39
N ARG A 104 7.32 -20.30 -7.45
CA ARG A 104 6.13 -19.46 -7.70
C ARG A 104 6.41 -18.03 -7.26
N LEU A 105 6.17 -17.06 -8.14
CA LEU A 105 6.21 -15.65 -7.81
C LEU A 105 5.11 -15.31 -6.79
N TRP A 106 5.48 -14.49 -5.81
CA TRP A 106 4.60 -13.93 -4.79
C TRP A 106 5.22 -12.64 -4.25
N VAL A 107 4.42 -11.77 -3.63
CA VAL A 107 4.95 -10.59 -2.93
C VAL A 107 5.62 -11.07 -1.64
N SER A 108 6.94 -11.22 -1.66
CA SER A 108 7.73 -11.81 -0.57
C SER A 108 7.92 -10.83 0.58
N ARG A 109 8.08 -9.54 0.25
CA ARG A 109 8.31 -8.47 1.23
C ARG A 109 7.55 -7.21 0.87
N VAL A 110 7.05 -6.51 1.89
CA VAL A 110 6.59 -5.11 1.80
C VAL A 110 7.35 -4.30 2.85
N THR A 111 8.04 -3.26 2.41
CA THR A 111 8.73 -2.31 3.29
C THR A 111 7.93 -1.03 3.37
N LEU A 112 7.41 -0.72 4.56
CA LEU A 112 6.74 0.54 4.88
C LEU A 112 7.81 1.60 5.21
N ARG A 113 7.66 2.82 4.71
CA ARG A 113 8.57 3.95 4.89
C ARG A 113 7.79 5.19 5.34
N PRO A 114 7.18 5.14 6.54
CA PRO A 114 6.37 6.24 7.05
C PRO A 114 7.23 7.46 7.35
N ARG A 115 6.85 8.60 6.77
CA ARG A 115 7.31 9.94 7.11
C ARG A 115 6.19 10.66 7.84
N ILE A 116 6.46 11.05 9.08
CA ILE A 116 5.44 11.58 9.98
C ILE A 116 5.88 12.95 10.49
N THR A 117 5.01 13.94 10.31
CA THR A 117 5.19 15.26 10.92
C THR A 117 4.35 15.32 12.19
N PHE A 118 4.97 15.68 13.32
CA PHE A 118 4.30 15.82 14.61
C PHE A 118 4.08 17.29 14.96
N ALA A 119 2.95 17.60 15.59
CA ALA A 119 2.58 18.95 16.03
C ALA A 119 2.36 19.02 17.56
N GLY A 120 2.21 20.24 18.10
CA GLY A 120 2.07 20.48 19.54
C GLY A 120 3.40 20.44 20.32
N GLU A 121 3.34 20.51 21.65
CA GLU A 121 4.55 20.55 22.51
C GLU A 121 5.09 19.14 22.84
N ARG A 122 4.19 18.15 22.94
CA ARG A 122 4.57 16.76 23.17
C ARG A 122 5.09 16.15 21.85
N ARG A 123 6.37 15.79 21.82
CA ARG A 123 6.98 14.97 20.76
C ARG A 123 7.25 13.57 21.29
N PRO A 124 6.99 12.51 20.49
CA PRO A 124 7.41 11.18 20.88
C PRO A 124 8.94 11.10 20.88
N THR A 125 9.50 10.41 21.86
CA THR A 125 10.89 9.98 21.80
C THR A 125 11.07 8.91 20.71
N PRO A 126 12.30 8.67 20.20
CA PRO A 126 12.54 7.59 19.24
C PRO A 126 12.05 6.23 19.72
N ALA A 127 12.19 5.92 21.01
CA ALA A 127 11.73 4.67 21.59
C ALA A 127 10.19 4.57 21.64
N GLU A 128 9.49 5.66 21.95
CA GLU A 128 8.02 5.68 21.90
C GLU A 128 7.52 5.55 20.46
N LEU A 129 8.17 6.22 19.50
CA LEU A 129 7.82 6.12 18.09
C LEU A 129 7.98 4.68 17.58
N GLU A 130 9.10 4.04 17.93
CA GLU A 130 9.35 2.64 17.59
C GLU A 130 8.29 1.72 18.20
N ALA A 131 7.98 1.91 19.49
CA ALA A 131 6.94 1.13 20.16
C ALA A 131 5.56 1.30 19.51
N LEU A 132 5.22 2.51 19.07
CA LEU A 132 3.97 2.78 18.34
C LEU A 132 3.93 2.06 16.99
N HIS A 133 5.03 2.08 16.22
CA HIS A 133 5.09 1.36 14.94
C HIS A 133 5.03 -0.16 15.10
N HIS A 134 5.73 -0.71 16.11
CA HIS A 134 5.69 -2.12 16.44
C HIS A 134 4.27 -2.55 16.84
N GLN A 135 3.64 -1.82 17.77
CA GLN A 135 2.28 -2.13 18.19
C GLN A 135 1.28 -1.98 17.01
N ALA A 136 1.46 -0.98 16.15
CA ALA A 136 0.63 -0.81 14.97
C ALA A 136 0.76 -1.98 13.99
N HIS A 137 1.96 -2.53 13.84
CA HIS A 137 2.18 -3.74 13.03
C HIS A 137 1.47 -4.96 13.62
N ASP A 138 1.59 -5.19 14.94
CA ASP A 138 0.94 -6.31 15.63
C ASP A 138 -0.59 -6.24 15.56
N GLU A 139 -1.16 -5.03 15.62
CA GLU A 139 -2.61 -4.80 15.57
C GLU A 139 -3.15 -4.61 14.13
N CYS A 140 -2.28 -4.62 13.11
CA CYS A 140 -2.67 -4.44 11.71
C CYS A 140 -3.39 -5.68 11.16
N PHE A 141 -4.68 -5.55 10.83
CA PHE A 141 -5.48 -6.67 10.33
C PHE A 141 -4.92 -7.28 9.03
N ILE A 142 -4.44 -6.43 8.11
CA ILE A 142 -3.93 -6.89 6.81
C ILE A 142 -2.57 -7.55 6.95
N ALA A 143 -1.66 -7.01 7.78
CA ALA A 143 -0.37 -7.66 8.08
C ALA A 143 -0.57 -9.04 8.72
N ASN A 144 -1.54 -9.17 9.63
CA ASN A 144 -1.93 -10.45 10.23
C ASN A 144 -2.63 -11.44 9.27
N SER A 145 -2.95 -11.01 8.04
CA SER A 145 -3.68 -11.81 7.06
C SER A 145 -2.80 -12.33 5.92
N VAL A 146 -1.51 -12.01 5.91
CA VAL A 146 -0.60 -12.31 4.79
C VAL A 146 0.59 -13.17 5.22
N LYS A 147 1.23 -13.82 4.24
CA LYS A 147 2.52 -14.52 4.45
C LYS A 147 3.72 -13.61 4.18
N THR A 148 3.47 -12.46 3.55
CA THR A 148 4.46 -11.48 3.15
C THR A 148 5.18 -10.96 4.38
N GLU A 149 6.51 -10.84 4.32
CA GLU A 149 7.27 -10.16 5.36
C GLU A 149 6.97 -8.66 5.28
N VAL A 150 6.37 -8.09 6.32
CA VAL A 150 6.06 -6.66 6.37
C VAL A 150 7.00 -5.99 7.36
N VAL A 151 7.82 -5.06 6.87
CA VAL A 151 8.88 -4.41 7.65
C VAL A 151 8.63 -2.90 7.67
N VAL A 152 8.75 -2.26 8.84
CA VAL A 152 8.76 -0.80 8.95
C VAL A 152 10.20 -0.31 8.91
N ALA A 153 10.55 0.48 7.89
CA ALA A 153 11.87 1.05 7.78
C ALA A 153 12.08 2.12 8.85
N GLN A 154 13.20 2.02 9.56
CA GLN A 154 13.71 3.10 10.40
C GLN A 154 14.43 4.10 9.50
N GLU A 155 13.77 5.18 9.09
CA GLU A 155 14.52 6.27 8.45
C GLU A 155 15.31 7.05 9.53
N PRO A 156 16.60 7.36 9.30
CA PRO A 156 17.30 8.30 10.16
C PRO A 156 16.62 9.67 10.00
N SER A 157 16.14 10.24 11.11
CA SER A 157 15.50 11.56 11.15
C SER A 157 16.28 12.57 10.30
N ARG A 158 15.68 13.06 9.21
CA ARG A 158 16.24 14.17 8.44
C ARG A 158 16.36 15.38 9.37
N PRO A 159 17.49 16.11 9.38
CA PRO A 159 17.56 17.37 10.08
C PRO A 159 16.51 18.33 9.50
N ASP A 160 15.75 18.98 10.37
CA ASP A 160 14.72 19.97 10.01
C ASP A 160 15.26 20.95 8.95
N GLY A 161 14.57 21.07 7.80
CA GLY A 161 14.73 22.24 6.92
C GLY A 161 15.05 22.05 5.43
N ALA A 162 14.98 20.85 4.84
CA ALA A 162 15.17 20.71 3.39
C ALA A 162 13.83 20.71 2.62
N SER A 163 13.32 21.92 2.32
CA SER A 163 12.25 22.15 1.35
C SER A 163 12.59 21.52 -0.01
N VAL A 164 11.89 20.45 -0.40
CA VAL A 164 11.95 19.90 -1.75
C VAL A 164 11.22 20.86 -2.69
N ARG A 165 11.96 21.79 -3.31
CA ARG A 165 11.47 22.50 -4.48
C ARG A 165 11.47 21.52 -5.65
N GLY A 166 10.29 21.36 -6.26
CA GLY A 166 10.03 20.44 -7.34
C GLY A 166 10.98 20.56 -8.53
N ALA A 167 11.40 19.41 -9.04
CA ALA A 167 11.91 19.29 -10.39
C ALA A 167 10.74 18.84 -11.28
N HIS A 168 10.01 19.81 -11.84
CA HIS A 168 9.44 19.61 -13.16
C HIS A 168 10.61 19.41 -14.14
N HIS A 169 10.60 18.30 -14.87
CA HIS A 169 11.42 18.12 -16.06
C HIS A 169 10.50 18.12 -17.30
N PRO A 170 11.01 18.64 -18.44
CA PRO A 170 10.23 19.16 -19.55
C PRO A 170 9.50 18.09 -20.38
#